data_AF-A0A1G6MQX5-F1
#
_entry.id   AF-A0A1G6MQX5-F1
#
_cell.length_a   1.000
_cell.length_b   1.000
_cell.length_c   1.000
_cell.angle_alpha   90.00
_cell.angle_beta   90.00
_cell.angle_gamma   90.00
#
_symmetry.space_group_name_H-M   'P 1'
#
loop_
_entity.id
_entity.type
_entity.pdbx_description
1 polymer ?
#
loop_
_entity_poly.entity_id
_entity_poly.type
_entity_poly.pdbx_seq_one_letter_code
_entity_poly.pdbx_strand_id
1 'polypeptide(L)'
;MKTEILEKIRQLGGNIDNVKGNSLAEDILSITFDTVLYQRPEDTPWQTAEQAEPIYGIGAFINENEELFNRDKQALYDKIIEKYFCLTKEGYGGCMTNLPNPGKS
;
A
#
# COMPACT_ATOMS: atom_id res chain seq x y z
N MET A 1 20.45 -12.85 -3.55
CA MET A 1 19.43 -12.47 -4.56
C MET A 1 20.08 -11.77 -5.76
N LYS A 2 19.47 -11.76 -6.96
CA LYS A 2 20.01 -10.99 -8.11
C LYS A 2 19.91 -9.48 -7.85
N THR A 3 20.91 -8.71 -8.28
CA THR A 3 20.96 -7.24 -8.10
C THR A 3 19.77 -6.52 -8.73
N GLU A 4 19.32 -6.97 -9.90
CA GLU A 4 18.15 -6.40 -10.61
C GLU A 4 16.86 -6.46 -9.76
N ILE A 5 16.70 -7.52 -8.96
CA ILE A 5 15.53 -7.71 -8.09
C ILE A 5 15.62 -6.75 -6.90
N LEU A 6 16.81 -6.65 -6.29
CA LEU A 6 17.06 -5.75 -5.16
C LEU A 6 16.85 -4.29 -5.55
N GLU A 7 17.30 -3.90 -6.74
CA GLU A 7 17.07 -2.56 -7.28
C GLU A 7 15.58 -2.30 -7.50
N LYS A 8 14.83 -3.29 -8.01
CA LYS A 8 13.39 -3.14 -8.18
C LYS A 8 12.65 -3.01 -6.84
N ILE A 9 13.03 -3.76 -5.82
CA ILE A 9 12.47 -3.65 -4.47
C ILE A 9 12.73 -2.25 -3.91
N ARG A 10 13.95 -1.73 -4.06
CA ARG A 10 14.30 -0.38 -3.63
C ARG A 10 13.46 0.69 -4.33
N GLN A 11 13.24 0.57 -5.64
CA GLN A 11 12.36 1.47 -6.40
C GLN A 11 10.90 1.44 -5.92
N LEU A 12 10.44 0.31 -5.38
CA LEU A 12 9.10 0.15 -4.83
C LEU A 12 8.97 0.63 -3.37
N GLY A 13 10.04 1.18 -2.78
CA GLY A 13 10.06 1.63 -1.39
C GLY A 13 10.38 0.53 -0.36
N GLY A 14 10.89 -0.61 -0.83
CA GLY A 14 11.38 -1.67 0.06
C GLY A 14 12.80 -1.40 0.54
N ASN A 15 13.03 -1.56 1.85
CA ASN A 15 14.34 -1.55 2.49
C ASN A 15 14.99 -2.94 2.39
N ILE A 16 16.22 -2.99 1.88
CA ILE A 16 17.01 -4.20 1.63
C ILE A 16 18.25 -4.32 2.54
N ASP A 17 18.41 -3.44 3.53
CA ASP A 17 19.62 -3.36 4.37
C ASP A 17 19.91 -4.66 5.14
N ASN A 18 18.88 -5.47 5.38
CA ASN A 18 18.99 -6.74 6.10
C ASN A 18 19.22 -7.97 5.19
N VAL A 19 19.32 -7.78 3.86
CA VAL A 19 19.56 -8.87 2.89
C VAL A 19 21.02 -9.32 3.00
N LYS A 20 21.25 -10.61 3.27
CA LYS A 20 22.59 -11.16 3.56
C LYS A 20 23.10 -12.11 2.48
N GLY A 21 22.21 -12.64 1.64
CA GLY A 21 22.58 -13.59 0.59
C GLY A 21 22.74 -15.04 1.06
N ASN A 22 22.39 -15.34 2.31
CA ASN A 22 22.53 -16.68 2.90
C ASN A 22 21.48 -17.66 2.37
N SER A 23 20.23 -17.21 2.25
CA SER A 23 19.11 -17.98 1.74
C SER A 23 18.12 -17.04 1.09
N LEU A 24 17.54 -17.44 -0.05
CA LEU A 24 16.51 -16.64 -0.73
C LEU A 24 15.29 -16.39 0.17
N ALA A 25 14.88 -17.39 0.95
CA ALA A 25 13.74 -17.25 1.85
C ALA A 25 14.02 -16.24 2.97
N GLU A 26 15.22 -16.30 3.57
CA GLU A 26 15.64 -15.35 4.61
C GLU A 26 15.77 -13.93 4.04
N ASP A 27 16.37 -13.80 2.86
CA ASP A 27 16.51 -12.52 2.17
C ASP A 27 15.13 -11.89 1.90
N ILE A 28 14.16 -12.66 1.43
CA ILE A 28 12.79 -12.17 1.17
C ILE A 28 12.12 -11.70 2.47
N LEU A 29 12.21 -12.50 3.54
CA LEU A 29 11.59 -12.17 4.83
C LEU A 29 12.28 -11.00 5.55
N SER A 30 13.52 -10.68 5.19
CA SER A 30 14.27 -9.56 5.76
C SER A 30 13.92 -8.19 5.17
N ILE A 31 13.21 -8.16 4.04
CA ILE A 31 12.80 -6.92 3.36
C ILE A 31 11.63 -6.30 4.12
N THR A 32 11.75 -5.02 4.45
CA THR A 32 10.67 -4.24 5.04
C THR A 32 10.20 -3.16 4.07
N PHE A 33 8.95 -2.74 4.19
CA PHE A 33 8.41 -1.61 3.40
C PHE A 33 8.02 -0.50 4.37
N ASP A 34 8.57 0.69 4.15
CA ASP A 34 8.23 1.89 4.93
C ASP A 34 7.01 2.61 4.33
N THR A 35 6.43 2.06 3.27
CA THR A 35 5.23 2.56 2.60
C THR A 35 4.05 1.62 2.84
N VAL A 36 2.85 2.20 2.96
CA VAL A 36 1.61 1.43 3.09
C VAL A 36 1.34 0.71 1.77
N LEU A 37 1.13 -0.60 1.83
CA LEU A 37 0.75 -1.41 0.67
C LEU A 37 -0.76 -1.64 0.66
N TYR A 38 -1.43 -1.11 -0.37
CA TYR A 38 -2.85 -1.33 -0.59
C TYR A 38 -3.09 -2.64 -1.32
N GLN A 39 -4.13 -3.37 -0.88
CA GLN A 39 -4.56 -4.55 -1.61
C GLN A 39 -5.09 -4.13 -2.98
N ARG A 40 -4.64 -4.85 -4.01
CA ARG A 40 -5.23 -4.69 -5.33
C ARG A 40 -6.69 -5.13 -5.26
N PRO A 41 -7.63 -4.35 -5.83
CA PRO A 41 -9.01 -4.80 -5.95
C PRO A 41 -9.12 -6.11 -6.73
N GLU A 42 -9.97 -7.01 -6.24
CA GLU A 42 -10.29 -8.29 -6.87
C GLU A 42 -11.80 -8.38 -7.07
N ASP A 43 -12.23 -9.21 -8.02
CA ASP A 43 -13.65 -9.48 -8.21
C ASP A 43 -14.22 -10.21 -7.00
N THR A 44 -15.38 -9.77 -6.56
CA THR A 44 -16.19 -10.44 -5.54
C THR A 44 -17.54 -10.81 -6.14
N PRO A 45 -18.31 -11.72 -5.52
CA PRO A 45 -19.67 -12.01 -5.97
C PRO A 45 -20.60 -10.79 -6.03
N TRP A 46 -20.24 -9.69 -5.36
CA TRP A 46 -21.07 -8.50 -5.20
C TRP A 46 -20.55 -7.27 -5.95
N GLN A 47 -19.28 -7.27 -6.39
CA GLN A 47 -18.61 -6.11 -6.98
C GLN A 47 -17.41 -6.54 -7.82
N THR A 48 -17.23 -5.94 -8.99
CA THR A 48 -16.04 -6.17 -9.81
C THR A 48 -14.84 -5.35 -9.30
N ALA A 49 -13.62 -5.80 -9.61
CA ALA A 49 -12.40 -5.09 -9.26
C ALA A 49 -12.37 -3.64 -9.79
N GLU A 50 -12.96 -3.40 -10.96
CA GLU A 50 -13.05 -2.06 -11.57
C GLU A 50 -14.00 -1.12 -10.83
N GLN A 51 -15.00 -1.68 -10.15
CA GLN A 51 -15.97 -0.92 -9.36
C GLN A 51 -15.46 -0.63 -7.96
N ALA A 52 -14.49 -1.40 -7.47
CA ALA A 52 -13.93 -1.24 -6.14
C ALA A 52 -12.88 -0.12 -6.11
N GLU A 53 -12.96 0.74 -5.08
CA GLU A 53 -11.94 1.77 -4.90
C GLU A 53 -10.59 1.11 -4.58
N PRO A 54 -9.51 1.50 -5.28
CA PRO A 54 -8.18 0.93 -5.06
C PRO A 54 -7.58 1.32 -3.70
N ILE A 55 -7.99 2.47 -3.18
CA ILE A 55 -7.63 2.98 -1.86
C ILE A 55 -8.91 3.50 -1.23
N TYR A 56 -9.27 2.97 -0.07
CA TYR A 56 -10.52 3.33 0.59
C TYR A 56 -10.64 4.85 0.81
N GLY A 57 -11.72 5.45 0.30
CA GLY A 57 -12.04 6.85 0.49
C GLY A 57 -11.22 7.82 -0.37
N ILE A 58 -10.39 7.33 -1.30
CA ILE A 58 -9.60 8.21 -2.18
C ILE A 58 -10.50 9.02 -3.12
N GLY A 59 -11.60 8.45 -3.61
CA GLY A 59 -12.55 9.16 -4.47
C GLY A 59 -13.21 10.33 -3.74
N ALA A 60 -13.69 10.09 -2.52
CA ALA A 60 -14.26 11.13 -1.67
C ALA A 60 -13.23 12.25 -1.39
N PHE A 61 -11.99 11.88 -1.05
CA PHE A 61 -10.93 12.86 -0.80
C PHE A 61 -10.59 13.71 -2.03
N ILE A 62 -10.55 13.12 -3.23
CA ILE A 62 -10.33 13.87 -4.47
C ILE A 62 -11.48 14.85 -4.71
N ASN A 63 -12.72 14.40 -4.55
CA ASN A 63 -13.90 15.26 -4.74
C ASN A 63 -13.91 16.45 -3.75
N GLU A 64 -13.55 16.22 -2.49
CA GLU A 64 -13.41 17.28 -1.48
C GLU A 64 -12.30 18.30 -1.82
N ASN A 65 -11.34 17.92 -2.65
CA ASN A 65 -10.22 18.76 -3.07
C ASN A 65 -10.28 19.10 -4.58
N GLU A 66 -11.44 19.02 -5.20
CA GLU A 66 -11.62 19.28 -6.65
C GLU A 66 -11.17 20.69 -7.05
N GLU A 67 -11.42 21.70 -6.21
CA GLU A 67 -10.92 23.06 -6.47
C GLU A 67 -9.38 23.11 -6.56
N LEU A 68 -8.70 22.31 -5.75
CA LEU A 68 -7.25 22.20 -5.78
C LEU A 68 -6.79 21.49 -7.05
N PHE A 69 -7.51 20.47 -7.52
CA PHE A 69 -7.23 19.81 -8.80
C PHE A 69 -7.24 20.79 -9.98
N ASN A 70 -8.21 21.70 -10.01
CA ASN A 70 -8.36 22.68 -11.08
C ASN A 70 -7.31 23.79 -11.02
N ARG A 71 -6.83 24.15 -9.83
CA ARG A 71 -5.87 25.24 -9.62
C ARG A 71 -4.41 24.77 -9.66
N ASP A 72 -4.11 23.67 -8.97
CA ASP A 72 -2.76 23.16 -8.75
C ASP A 72 -2.80 21.64 -8.49
N LYS A 73 -2.59 20.88 -9.57
CA LYS A 73 -2.56 19.41 -9.52
C LYS A 73 -1.41 18.87 -8.68
N GLN A 74 -0.27 19.56 -8.66
CA GLN A 74 0.88 19.09 -7.89
C GLN A 74 0.58 19.18 -6.40
N ALA A 75 -0.01 20.30 -5.96
CA ALA A 75 -0.44 20.45 -4.58
C ALA A 75 -1.48 19.40 -4.16
N LEU A 76 -2.38 18.98 -5.07
CA LEU A 76 -3.28 17.85 -4.79
C LEU A 76 -2.50 16.54 -4.62
N TYR A 77 -1.58 16.23 -5.53
CA TYR A 77 -0.78 15.00 -5.44
C TYR A 77 0.05 14.93 -4.17
N ASP A 78 0.68 16.04 -3.78
CA ASP A 78 1.44 16.13 -2.53
C ASP A 78 0.53 15.86 -1.33
N LYS A 79 -0.71 16.38 -1.36
CA LYS A 79 -1.71 16.15 -0.31
C LYS A 79 -2.23 14.71 -0.26
N ILE A 80 -2.34 14.05 -1.41
CA ILE A 80 -2.66 12.61 -1.49
C ILE A 80 -1.50 11.78 -0.90
N ILE A 81 -0.26 12.11 -1.26
CA ILE A 81 0.94 11.45 -0.72
C ILE A 81 0.98 11.61 0.80
N GLU A 82 0.78 12.82 1.31
CA GLU A 82 0.77 13.09 2.75
C GLU A 82 -0.29 12.29 3.50
N LYS A 83 -1.49 12.11 2.93
CA LYS A 83 -2.60 11.43 3.60
C LYS A 83 -2.56 9.89 3.48
N TYR A 84 -2.16 9.36 2.33
CA TYR A 84 -2.26 7.94 2.02
C TYR A 84 -0.91 7.21 1.97
N PHE A 85 0.20 7.93 1.84
CA PHE A 85 1.55 7.35 1.70
C PHE A 85 2.46 7.72 2.87
N CYS A 86 1.89 7.83 4.08
CA CYS A 86 2.65 7.98 5.32
C CYS A 86 2.48 6.76 6.25
N LEU A 87 3.48 6.50 7.08
CA LEU A 87 3.45 5.48 8.13
C LEU A 87 2.45 5.88 9.22
N THR A 88 1.16 5.61 9.02
CA THR A 88 0.13 5.84 10.03
C THR A 88 -0.09 4.60 10.89
N LYS A 89 -0.33 4.81 12.19
CA LYS A 89 -0.87 3.77 13.09
C LYS A 89 -2.37 3.52 12.83
N GLU A 90 -3.05 4.47 12.21
CA GLU A 90 -4.46 4.36 11.84
C GLU A 90 -4.55 3.60 10.52
N GLY A 91 -5.34 2.52 10.52
CA GLY A 91 -5.47 1.56 9.43
C GLY A 91 -6.24 2.12 8.24
N TYR A 92 -5.72 3.17 7.59
CA TYR A 92 -6.14 3.53 6.24
C TYR A 92 -5.59 2.54 5.21
N GLY A 93 -4.55 1.77 5.57
CA GLY A 93 -4.20 0.47 4.99
C GLY A 93 -4.00 -0.54 6.13
N GLY A 94 -5.06 -1.27 6.46
CA GLY A 94 -5.03 -2.25 7.54
C GLY A 94 -4.29 -3.53 7.12
N CYS A 95 -3.11 -3.73 7.71
CA CYS A 95 -2.44 -5.01 7.87
C CYS A 95 -3.44 -6.14 8.20
N MET A 96 -3.29 -7.31 7.59
CA MET A 96 -3.98 -8.53 8.01
C MET A 96 -3.55 -8.90 9.44
N THR A 97 -4.27 -8.38 10.44
CA THR A 97 -4.34 -9.05 11.73
C THR A 97 -5.40 -10.13 11.61
N ASN A 98 -4.98 -11.39 11.62
CA ASN A 98 -5.85 -12.56 11.72
C ASN A 98 -6.91 -12.33 12.81
N LEU A 99 -8.16 -12.08 12.39
CA LEU A 99 -9.30 -12.15 13.30
C LEU A 99 -9.49 -13.63 13.68
N PRO A 100 -9.52 -14.00 14.97
CA PRO A 100 -9.88 -15.35 15.37
C PRO A 100 -11.35 -15.60 15.00
N ASN A 101 -11.57 -16.69 14.28
CA ASN A 101 -12.88 -17.19 13.87
C ASN A 101 -13.81 -17.37 15.10
N PRO A 102 -14.89 -16.58 15.25
CA PRO A 102 -15.84 -16.74 16.34
C PRO A 102 -16.83 -17.84 15.97
N GLY A 103 -16.38 -19.09 15.97
CA GLY A 103 -17.22 -20.18 15.47
C GLY A 103 -16.75 -21.60 15.72
N LYS A 104 -15.81 -21.83 16.64
CA LYS A 104 -15.49 -23.19 17.12
C LYS A 104 -15.32 -23.19 18.63
N SER A 105 -16.42 -23.42 19.33
CA SER A 105 -16.45 -24.10 20.65
C SER A 105 -17.15 -25.42 20.47
#